data_AF-A0A4Q1JUT8-F1
#
_entry.id   AF-A0A4Q1JUT8-F1
#
_cell.length_a   1.000
_cell.length_b   1.000
_cell.length_c   1.000
_cell.angle_alpha   90.00
_cell.angle_beta   90.00
_cell.angle_gamma   90.00
#
_symmetry.space_group_name_H-M   'P 1'
#
loop_
_entity.id
_entity.type
_entity.pdbx_description
1 polymer ?
#
loop_
_entity_poly.entity_id
_entity_poly.type
_entity_poly.pdbx_seq_one_letter_code
_entity_poly.pdbx_strand_id
1 'polypeptide(L)'
;MRSALRRRLLLAAQTDALAQFDGQRWRTRCLHCRAHLELSAQGDALGVTSLEHVVPSAWFGRPAARALTSQVGDQDDDARNLALACASCNHAKGRRQDARGPADPRAFEIVSRLLATRLARWRALPEAERAR
;
A
#
# COMPACT_ATOMS: atom_id res chain seq x y z
N MET A 1 -0.97 -18.35 4.52
CA MET A 1 -0.60 -16.92 4.68
C MET A 1 -0.75 -16.52 6.14
N ARG A 2 0.15 -15.67 6.69
CA ARG A 2 0.06 -15.23 8.10
C ARG A 2 -1.16 -14.32 8.32
N SER A 3 -1.84 -14.44 9.46
CA SER A 3 -3.06 -13.66 9.77
C SER A 3 -2.85 -12.15 9.73
N ALA A 4 -1.68 -11.66 10.14
CA ALA A 4 -1.36 -10.22 10.06
C ALA A 4 -1.30 -9.72 8.62
N LEU A 5 -0.73 -10.50 7.69
CA LEU A 5 -0.66 -10.12 6.27
C LEU A 5 -2.05 -10.08 5.64
N ARG A 6 -2.91 -11.07 5.93
CA ARG A 6 -4.31 -11.08 5.48
C ARG A 6 -5.06 -9.82 5.92
N ARG A 7 -4.92 -9.43 7.19
CA ARG A 7 -5.54 -8.21 7.73
C ARG A 7 -5.06 -6.95 7.02
N ARG A 8 -3.75 -6.83 6.78
CA ARG A 8 -3.18 -5.67 6.07
C ARG A 8 -3.63 -5.60 4.61
N LEU A 9 -3.71 -6.75 3.93
CA LEU A 9 -4.24 -6.82 2.57
C LEU A 9 -5.71 -6.39 2.50
N LEU A 10 -6.54 -6.85 3.45
CA LEU A 10 -7.93 -6.42 3.57
C LEU A 10 -8.03 -4.92 3.82
N LEU A 11 -7.24 -4.41 4.78
CA LEU A 11 -7.21 -2.99 5.10
C LEU A 11 -6.84 -2.14 3.88
N ALA A 12 -5.84 -2.56 3.10
CA ALA A 12 -5.45 -1.90 1.86
C ALA A 12 -6.58 -1.89 0.82
N ALA A 13 -7.32 -3.00 0.66
CA ALA A 13 -8.47 -3.06 -0.24
C ALA A 13 -9.64 -2.20 0.24
N GLN A 14 -9.99 -2.29 1.53
CA GLN A 14 -11.12 -1.55 2.09
C GLN A 14 -10.92 -0.03 2.06
N THR A 15 -9.67 0.44 2.11
CA THR A 15 -9.32 1.87 2.11
C THR A 15 -8.84 2.39 0.75
N ASP A 16 -9.03 1.61 -0.31
CA ASP A 16 -8.78 2.00 -1.70
C ASP A 16 -10.10 2.32 -2.40
N ALA A 17 -10.25 3.56 -2.85
CA ALA A 17 -11.45 4.07 -3.51
C ALA A 17 -11.77 3.35 -4.83
N LEU A 18 -10.77 2.75 -5.49
CA LEU A 18 -11.01 1.96 -6.71
C LEU A 18 -11.39 0.51 -6.40
N ALA A 19 -11.28 0.07 -5.14
CA ALA A 19 -11.59 -1.29 -4.78
C ALA A 19 -13.10 -1.50 -4.64
N GLN A 20 -13.57 -2.54 -5.32
CA GLN A 20 -14.96 -2.97 -5.34
C GLN A 20 -15.06 -4.38 -4.73
N PHE A 21 -16.08 -4.61 -3.92
CA PHE A 21 -16.39 -5.92 -3.35
C PHE A 21 -17.66 -6.46 -4.01
N ASP A 22 -17.60 -7.69 -4.52
CA ASP A 22 -18.73 -8.35 -5.21
C ASP A 22 -19.51 -9.34 -4.33
N GLY A 23 -19.24 -9.35 -3.02
CA GLY A 23 -19.79 -10.32 -2.07
C GLY A 23 -18.89 -11.52 -1.81
N GLN A 24 -17.93 -11.80 -2.69
CA GLN A 24 -16.99 -12.92 -2.55
C GLN A 24 -15.52 -12.48 -2.60
N ARG A 25 -15.21 -11.46 -3.40
CA ARG A 25 -13.86 -11.01 -3.68
C ARG A 25 -13.79 -9.50 -3.77
N TRP A 26 -12.64 -8.97 -3.38
CA TRP A 26 -12.25 -7.60 -3.67
C TRP A 26 -11.51 -7.56 -5.01
N ARG A 27 -11.83 -6.57 -5.84
CA ARG A 27 -11.15 -6.27 -7.09
C ARG A 27 -10.66 -4.84 -7.09
N THR A 28 -9.41 -4.62 -7.49
CA THR A 28 -8.82 -3.28 -7.63
C THR A 28 -7.73 -3.26 -8.69
N ARG A 29 -6.97 -2.16 -8.76
CA ARG A 29 -5.84 -1.94 -9.67
C ARG A 29 -4.54 -1.80 -8.89
N CYS A 30 -3.48 -2.44 -9.38
CA CYS A 30 -2.11 -2.26 -8.90
C CYS A 30 -1.76 -0.77 -8.83
N LEU A 31 -1.19 -0.34 -7.70
CA LEU A 31 -0.78 1.06 -7.50
C LEU A 31 0.22 1.54 -8.56
N HIS A 32 1.08 0.65 -9.07
CA HIS A 32 2.16 0.99 -10.01
C HIS A 32 1.72 0.92 -11.48
N CYS A 33 1.20 -0.24 -11.90
CA CYS A 33 0.98 -0.54 -13.33
C CYS A 33 -0.49 -0.61 -13.73
N ARG A 34 -1.42 -0.46 -12.77
CA ARG A 34 -2.87 -0.58 -12.97
C ARG A 34 -3.37 -1.94 -13.47
N ALA A 35 -2.53 -2.99 -13.44
CA ALA A 35 -2.98 -4.36 -13.65
C ALA A 35 -4.12 -4.73 -12.66
N HIS A 36 -5.04 -5.58 -13.09
CA HIS A 36 -6.11 -6.10 -12.24
C HIS A 36 -5.53 -6.91 -11.08
N LEU A 37 -6.03 -6.67 -9.87
CA LEU A 37 -5.67 -7.39 -8.66
C LEU A 37 -6.94 -7.89 -7.97
N GLU A 38 -6.83 -9.04 -7.33
CA GLU A 38 -7.93 -9.70 -6.64
C GLU A 38 -7.50 -10.25 -5.28
N LEU A 39 -8.45 -10.23 -4.35
CA LEU A 39 -8.31 -10.73 -2.99
C LEU A 39 -9.61 -11.43 -2.58
N SER A 40 -9.54 -12.53 -1.83
CA SER A 40 -10.74 -13.12 -1.23
C SER A 40 -11.38 -12.18 -0.20
N ALA A 41 -12.65 -12.43 0.15
CA ALA A 41 -13.32 -11.74 1.24
C ALA A 41 -12.57 -11.82 2.58
N GLN A 42 -11.72 -12.83 2.78
CA GLN A 42 -10.96 -13.10 4.00
C GLN A 42 -9.51 -12.58 3.94
N GLY A 43 -9.10 -11.94 2.84
CA GLY A 43 -7.77 -11.35 2.74
C GLY A 43 -6.72 -12.24 2.12
N ASP A 44 -7.11 -13.33 1.47
CA ASP A 44 -6.17 -14.12 0.69
C ASP A 44 -5.91 -13.45 -0.66
N ALA A 45 -4.66 -13.10 -0.91
CA ALA A 45 -4.19 -12.69 -2.23
C ALA A 45 -4.48 -13.78 -3.27
N LEU A 46 -5.12 -13.37 -4.37
CA LEU A 46 -5.37 -14.22 -5.52
C LEU A 46 -4.43 -13.81 -6.66
N GLY A 47 -3.89 -14.80 -7.37
CA GLY A 47 -2.97 -14.58 -8.49
C GLY A 47 -1.69 -13.84 -8.06
N VAL A 48 -1.41 -12.71 -8.71
CA VAL A 48 -0.18 -11.93 -8.53
C VAL A 48 -0.29 -10.83 -7.46
N THR A 49 -1.40 -10.78 -6.71
CA THR A 49 -1.65 -9.73 -5.72
C THR A 49 -0.68 -9.81 -4.54
N SER A 50 -0.17 -8.66 -4.11
CA SER A 50 0.75 -8.52 -2.98
C SER A 50 0.45 -7.23 -2.22
N LEU A 51 0.95 -7.17 -0.97
CA LEU A 51 0.89 -5.97 -0.14
C LEU A 51 2.14 -5.11 -0.39
N GLU A 52 1.92 -3.82 -0.63
CA GLU A 52 2.96 -2.81 -0.79
C GLU A 52 2.92 -1.83 0.38
N HIS A 53 4.08 -1.57 0.98
CA HIS A 53 4.32 -0.41 1.84
C HIS A 53 4.85 0.72 0.96
N VAL A 54 3.99 1.71 0.70
CA VAL A 54 4.28 2.74 -0.31
C VAL A 54 5.55 3.52 0.06
N VAL A 55 5.61 4.05 1.28
CA VAL A 55 6.84 4.48 1.92
C VAL A 55 7.49 3.25 2.58
N PRO A 56 8.75 2.92 2.23
CA PRO A 56 9.43 1.76 2.81
C PRO A 56 9.53 1.87 4.33
N SER A 57 9.29 0.77 5.05
CA SER A 57 9.42 0.74 6.52
C SER A 57 10.79 1.22 7.02
N ALA A 58 11.86 0.93 6.28
CA ALA A 58 13.23 1.35 6.62
C ALA A 58 13.45 2.88 6.55
N TRP A 59 12.51 3.64 5.96
CA TRP A 59 12.57 5.09 5.87
C TRP A 59 11.95 5.77 7.10
N PHE A 60 11.11 5.08 7.88
CA PHE A 60 10.54 5.62 9.11
C PHE A 60 11.65 5.91 10.13
N GLY A 61 11.55 7.07 10.80
CA GLY A 61 12.59 7.59 11.70
C GLY A 61 13.79 8.27 11.00
N ARG A 62 13.89 8.23 9.66
CA ARG A 62 14.96 8.93 8.93
C ARG A 62 14.59 10.41 8.71
N PRO A 63 15.43 11.39 9.08
CA PRO A 63 15.13 12.81 8.87
C PRO A 63 14.80 13.16 7.41
N ALA A 64 15.54 12.59 6.46
CA ALA A 64 15.34 12.80 5.02
C ALA A 64 13.98 12.31 4.50
N ALA A 65 13.31 11.38 5.19
CA ALA A 65 12.01 10.84 4.79
C ALA A 65 10.82 11.53 5.48
N ARG A 66 11.07 12.44 6.42
CA ARG A 66 10.04 13.01 7.32
C ARG A 66 8.86 13.64 6.57
N ALA A 67 9.13 14.28 5.43
CA ALA A 67 8.10 14.89 4.59
C ALA A 67 7.14 13.85 3.98
N LEU A 68 7.57 12.60 3.78
CA LEU A 68 6.71 11.52 3.29
C LEU A 68 6.05 10.76 4.44
N THR A 69 6.81 10.39 5.47
CA THR A 69 6.28 9.59 6.58
C THR A 69 5.20 10.34 7.37
N SER A 70 5.34 11.66 7.56
CA SER A 70 4.32 12.47 8.25
C SER A 70 2.94 12.47 7.60
N GLN A 71 2.83 12.12 6.31
CA GLN A 71 1.54 12.05 5.61
C GLN A 71 0.76 10.76 5.94
N VAL A 72 1.45 9.74 6.44
CA VAL A 72 0.88 8.42 6.75
C VAL A 72 0.97 8.09 8.25
N GLY A 73 1.24 9.09 9.10
CA GLY A 73 1.37 8.87 10.54
C GLY A 73 2.70 8.23 10.95
N ASP A 74 2.79 7.87 12.24
CA ASP A 74 4.06 7.44 12.86
C ASP A 74 4.35 5.94 12.72
N GLN A 75 3.41 5.15 12.20
CA GLN A 75 3.54 3.70 12.04
C GLN A 75 3.64 3.35 10.55
N ASP A 76 4.54 2.44 10.21
CA ASP A 76 4.74 2.00 8.83
C ASP A 76 3.55 1.22 8.27
N ASP A 77 2.80 0.53 9.13
CA ASP A 77 1.59 -0.20 8.79
C ASP A 77 0.31 0.66 8.78
N ASP A 78 0.40 2.00 8.87
CA ASP A 78 -0.79 2.86 8.71
C ASP A 78 -1.47 2.56 7.37
N ALA A 79 -2.80 2.48 7.39
CA ALA A 79 -3.59 2.12 6.21
C ALA A 79 -3.33 3.05 5.00
N ARG A 80 -2.98 4.33 5.23
CA ARG A 80 -2.59 5.28 4.18
C ARG A 80 -1.26 4.90 3.51
N ASN A 81 -0.41 4.16 4.20
CA ASN A 81 0.85 3.63 3.67
C ASN A 81 0.71 2.23 3.03
N LEU A 82 -0.43 1.56 3.20
CA LEU A 82 -0.66 0.22 2.66
C LEU A 82 -1.42 0.28 1.33
N ALA A 83 -0.94 -0.47 0.33
CA ALA A 83 -1.59 -0.57 -0.97
C ALA A 83 -1.53 -2.00 -1.54
N LEU A 84 -2.42 -2.32 -2.49
CA LEU A 84 -2.31 -3.52 -3.29
C LEU A 84 -1.45 -3.27 -4.55
N ALA A 85 -0.49 -4.15 -4.78
CA ALA A 85 0.39 -4.14 -5.96
C ALA A 85 0.55 -5.55 -6.53
N CYS A 86 0.89 -5.67 -7.80
CA CYS A 86 1.33 -6.97 -8.32
C CYS A 86 2.75 -7.29 -7.80
N ALA A 87 3.01 -8.58 -7.61
CA ALA A 87 4.28 -9.06 -7.04
C ALA A 87 5.51 -8.59 -7.84
N SER A 88 5.40 -8.45 -9.17
CA SER A 88 6.49 -7.97 -10.02
C SER A 88 6.82 -6.50 -9.76
N CYS A 89 5.82 -5.61 -9.66
CA CYS A 89 6.05 -4.20 -9.34
C CYS A 89 6.59 -4.02 -7.94
N ASN A 90 6.02 -4.71 -6.96
CA ASN A 90 6.46 -4.68 -5.56
C ASN A 90 7.94 -5.10 -5.45
N HIS A 91 8.30 -6.25 -6.04
CA HIS A 91 9.69 -6.70 -6.06
C HIS A 91 10.64 -5.72 -6.76
N ALA A 92 10.22 -5.14 -7.90
CA ALA A 92 11.03 -4.20 -8.66
C ALA A 92 11.27 -2.89 -7.91
N LYS A 93 10.30 -2.42 -7.12
CA LYS A 93 10.43 -1.20 -6.32
C LYS A 93 11.56 -1.35 -5.30
N GLY A 94 11.49 -2.37 -4.44
CA GLY A 94 12.50 -2.67 -3.42
C GLY A 94 13.93 -2.86 -3.95
N ARG A 95 14.04 -3.43 -5.16
CA ARG A 95 15.35 -3.73 -5.78
C ARG A 95 15.97 -2.56 -6.53
N ARG A 96 15.16 -1.62 -7.01
CA ARG A 96 15.62 -0.60 -7.97
C ARG A 96 15.20 0.81 -7.62
N GLN A 97 13.95 1.01 -7.21
CA GLN A 97 13.34 2.34 -7.13
C GLN A 97 13.66 3.04 -5.81
N ASP A 98 13.69 2.31 -4.69
CA ASP A 98 13.93 2.87 -3.36
C ASP A 98 15.17 2.32 -2.65
N ALA A 99 15.95 1.48 -3.33
CA ALA A 99 17.14 0.83 -2.81
C ALA A 99 18.23 1.80 -2.30
N ARG A 100 18.29 3.02 -2.83
CA ARG A 100 19.26 4.06 -2.43
C ARG A 100 18.83 4.89 -1.21
N GLY A 101 17.62 4.64 -0.70
CA GLY A 101 17.10 5.32 0.48
C GLY A 101 16.57 6.74 0.24
N PRO A 102 16.09 7.40 1.29
CA PRO A 102 15.35 8.66 1.18
C PRO A 102 16.21 9.89 0.86
N ALA A 103 17.54 9.78 0.95
CA ALA A 103 18.45 10.87 0.60
C ALA A 103 18.74 10.93 -0.91
N ASP A 104 18.43 9.87 -1.66
CA ASP A 104 18.55 9.87 -3.12
C ASP A 104 17.33 10.60 -3.72
N PRO A 105 17.53 11.71 -4.48
CA PRO A 105 16.42 12.52 -4.98
C PRO A 105 15.47 11.73 -5.88
N ARG A 106 15.99 10.76 -6.63
CA ARG A 106 15.19 9.98 -7.57
C ARG A 106 14.32 8.96 -6.84
N ALA A 107 14.88 8.26 -5.86
CA ALA A 107 14.13 7.37 -4.99
C ALA A 107 13.03 8.12 -4.24
N PHE A 108 13.36 9.28 -3.67
CA PHE A 108 12.42 10.14 -2.97
C PHE A 108 11.26 10.58 -3.88
N GLU A 109 11.57 11.05 -5.09
CA GLU A 109 10.57 11.47 -6.07
C GLU A 109 9.62 10.32 -6.47
N ILE A 110 10.16 9.11 -6.72
CA ILE A 110 9.36 7.94 -7.09
C ILE A 110 8.39 7.58 -5.96
N VAL A 111 8.89 7.47 -4.72
CA VAL A 111 8.05 7.15 -3.56
C VAL A 111 7.03 8.26 -3.31
N SER A 112 7.40 9.53 -3.49
CA SER A 112 6.49 10.67 -3.38
C SER A 112 5.31 10.57 -4.36
N ARG A 113 5.56 10.25 -5.63
CA ARG A 113 4.51 10.08 -6.64
C ARG A 113 3.59 8.89 -6.34
N LEU A 114 4.16 7.77 -5.88
CA LEU A 114 3.37 6.61 -5.47
C LEU A 114 2.50 6.92 -4.25
N LEU A 115 3.05 7.64 -3.27
CA LEU A 115 2.32 8.07 -2.08
C LEU A 115 1.18 9.02 -2.44
N ALA A 116 1.44 10.02 -3.28
CA ALA A 116 0.40 10.91 -3.79
C ALA A 116 -0.73 10.13 -4.49
N THR A 117 -0.38 9.11 -5.29
CA THR A 117 -1.37 8.23 -5.95
C THR A 117 -2.17 7.43 -4.94
N ARG A 118 -1.52 6.90 -3.90
CA ARG A 118 -2.19 6.13 -2.84
C ARG A 118 -3.15 7.00 -2.04
N LEU A 119 -2.73 8.21 -1.68
CA LEU A 119 -3.55 9.19 -0.95
C LEU A 119 -4.71 9.71 -1.79
N ALA A 120 -4.53 9.89 -3.10
CA ALA A 120 -5.64 10.22 -4.00
C ALA A 120 -6.69 9.10 -4.09
N ARG A 121 -6.28 7.85 -3.90
CA ARG A 121 -7.16 6.67 -3.81
C ARG A 121 -7.61 6.36 -2.38
N TRP A 122 -7.25 7.17 -1.40
CA TRP A 122 -7.62 6.91 -0.02
C TRP A 122 -9.13 7.10 0.19
N ARG A 123 -9.76 6.13 0.86
CA ARG A 123 -11.08 6.32 1.47
C ARG A 123 -11.04 5.88 2.93
N ALA A 124 -11.72 6.63 3.78
CA ALA A 124 -11.87 6.26 5.19
C ALA A 124 -12.72 5.00 5.33
N LEU A 125 -12.39 4.15 6.30
CA LEU A 125 -13.31 3.09 6.71
C LEU A 125 -14.58 3.71 7.31
N PRO A 126 -15.75 3.10 7.07
CA PRO A 126 -16.97 3.43 7.79
C PRO A 126 -16.72 3.37 9.30
N GLU A 127 -17.36 4.26 10.04
CA GLU A 127 -17.15 4.42 11.49
C GLU A 127 -17.39 3.13 12.29
N ALA A 128 -18.34 2.30 11.84
CA ALA A 128 -18.66 1.00 12.43
C ALA A 128 -17.52 -0.04 12.36
N GLU A 129 -16.58 0.10 11.41
CA GLU A 129 -15.44 -0.80 11.26
C GLU A 129 -14.18 -0.31 11.99
N ARG A 130 -14.16 0.94 12.47
CA ARG A 130 -13.01 1.53 13.18
C ARG A 130 -12.94 1.16 14.67
N ALA A 131 -14.05 0.70 15.24
CA ALA A 131 -14.20 0.41 16.68
C ALA A 131 -14.07 -1.10 17.04
N ARG A 132 -13.73 -1.95 16.07
CA ARG A 132 -13.51 -3.40 16.23
C ARG A 132 -12.02 -3.72 16.14
#